data_AF-A0A5K1J283-F1
#
_entry.id   AF-A0A5K1J283-F1
#
_cell.length_a   1.000
_cell.length_b   1.000
_cell.length_c   1.000
_cell.angle_alpha   90.00
_cell.angle_beta   90.00
_cell.angle_gamma   90.00
#
_symmetry.space_group_name_H-M   'P 1'
#
loop_
_entity.id
_entity.type
_entity.pdbx_description
1 polymer ?
#
loop_
_entity_poly.entity_id
_entity_poly.type
_entity_poly.pdbx_seq_one_letter_code
_entity_poly.pdbx_strand_id
1 'polypeptide(L)'
;MTIKSLKDSTTHRSDDYASSPVVSTEPSYFANPVLPGFHPDPCLCRAGEDYYLVTSTFNWLPGVSLYHSRDLVLWESLGGILDKLDLRGIPESGGVWAPDLTHANGEFWLVYSVAKTLSGAFKDVDNYLVRARDIEGPWSEPVLLGAKGFDPCLVHAQDGCRLVLPQWDWRPLEGHYKFNGLLIYDLDVNTGKTGDPVRIFDHTGDTPCVCEGPHIMEHDGWFYLLAAEGGTGVNHRTVVARSRTVDGYYEPMPGNPLVSAARAVTATWSRGRTALGTPVISVLAACRGPRPVRSVASPRSSASSGSTDGRVWRAAATNRVPSYPRRWASWRER
;
A
#
# COMPACT_ATOMS: atom_id res chain seq x y z
N MET A 1 37.47 -22.33 64.39
CA MET A 1 38.82 -22.08 63.85
C MET A 1 38.76 -20.82 63.00
N THR A 2 39.48 -19.78 63.41
CA THR A 2 39.65 -18.51 62.70
C THR A 2 40.72 -18.67 61.61
N ILE A 3 40.61 -17.96 60.47
CA ILE A 3 41.63 -17.01 59.93
C ILE A 3 41.36 -16.64 58.44
N LYS A 4 41.11 -15.32 58.26
CA LYS A 4 41.54 -14.33 57.25
C LYS A 4 41.38 -14.55 55.73
N SER A 5 40.56 -13.66 55.17
CA SER A 5 40.86 -12.62 54.15
C SER A 5 42.20 -12.67 53.40
N LEU A 6 42.12 -12.61 52.07
CA LEU A 6 43.04 -11.88 51.19
C LEU A 6 42.22 -11.20 50.08
N LYS A 7 42.27 -9.87 50.06
CA LYS A 7 42.06 -9.05 48.86
C LYS A 7 43.37 -9.08 48.08
N ASP A 8 43.29 -9.20 46.77
CA ASP A 8 44.26 -8.53 45.92
C ASP A 8 43.58 -7.98 44.67
N SER A 9 43.97 -6.75 44.36
CA SER A 9 43.45 -5.90 43.30
C SER A 9 44.30 -6.06 42.04
N THR A 10 43.66 -6.01 40.86
CA THR A 10 44.31 -5.47 39.67
C THR A 10 43.26 -4.86 38.73
N THR A 11 43.59 -3.67 38.25
CA THR A 11 42.76 -2.73 37.48
C THR A 11 42.94 -2.90 35.97
N HIS A 12 41.92 -2.40 35.24
CA HIS A 12 41.88 -2.01 33.81
C HIS A 12 41.91 -3.11 32.73
N ARG A 13 40.79 -3.29 32.02
CA ARG A 13 40.55 -2.61 30.73
C ARG A 13 39.12 -2.85 30.23
N SER A 14 38.47 -1.77 29.83
CA SER A 14 37.35 -1.72 28.90
C SER A 14 37.72 -2.43 27.60
N ASP A 15 36.84 -3.26 27.06
CA ASP A 15 36.70 -3.43 25.61
C ASP A 15 35.27 -3.89 25.30
N ASP A 16 34.64 -3.09 24.44
CA ASP A 16 33.35 -3.30 23.79
C ASP A 16 33.28 -4.64 23.06
N TYR A 17 32.21 -5.40 23.29
CA TYR A 17 31.65 -6.28 22.27
C TYR A 17 30.17 -5.94 22.13
N ALA A 18 29.93 -4.90 21.34
CA ALA A 18 28.68 -4.76 20.61
C ALA A 18 28.49 -6.02 19.78
N SER A 19 27.61 -6.91 20.21
CA SER A 19 27.23 -8.06 19.41
C SER A 19 26.51 -7.54 18.18
N SER A 20 27.17 -7.58 17.02
CA SER A 20 26.52 -7.34 15.74
C SER A 20 25.35 -8.33 15.59
N PRO A 21 24.17 -7.92 15.12
CA PRO A 21 23.05 -8.84 14.97
C PRO A 21 23.44 -9.93 13.96
N VAL A 22 23.37 -11.18 14.42
CA VAL A 22 23.52 -12.35 13.57
C VAL A 22 22.32 -12.37 12.64
N VAL A 23 22.54 -12.05 11.35
CA VAL A 23 21.53 -12.26 10.31
C VAL A 23 21.40 -13.77 10.13
N SER A 24 20.30 -14.34 10.61
CA SER A 24 19.98 -15.76 10.40
C SER A 24 19.81 -16.03 8.91
N THR A 25 20.48 -17.05 8.40
CA THR A 25 20.44 -17.49 7.00
C THR A 25 19.39 -18.57 6.72
N GLU A 26 18.59 -18.93 7.73
CA GLU A 26 17.47 -19.85 7.57
C GLU A 26 16.30 -19.18 6.85
N PRO A 27 15.55 -19.89 5.99
CA PRO A 27 14.35 -19.32 5.37
C PRO A 27 13.38 -18.87 6.46
N SER A 28 13.03 -17.59 6.46
CA SER A 28 12.01 -17.04 7.34
C SER A 28 10.65 -17.62 6.94
N TYR A 29 10.19 -18.60 7.72
CA TYR A 29 8.83 -19.10 7.60
C TYR A 29 7.87 -18.05 8.14
N PHE A 30 6.88 -17.66 7.33
CA PHE A 30 5.77 -16.82 7.76
C PHE A 30 4.46 -17.58 7.58
N ALA A 31 3.48 -17.30 8.45
CA ALA A 31 2.15 -17.88 8.39
C ALA A 31 1.14 -16.79 8.02
N ASN A 32 0.30 -17.07 7.02
CA ASN A 32 -0.81 -16.19 6.66
C ASN A 32 -2.10 -16.65 7.37
N PRO A 33 -2.97 -15.71 7.79
CA PRO A 33 -2.79 -14.26 7.72
C PRO A 33 -1.79 -13.74 8.78
N VAL A 34 -0.92 -12.79 8.40
CA VAL A 34 0.00 -12.12 9.34
C VAL A 34 -0.74 -11.26 10.37
N LEU A 35 -1.91 -10.74 10.02
CA LEU A 35 -2.86 -10.08 10.92
C LEU A 35 -4.21 -10.83 10.91
N PRO A 36 -4.48 -11.74 11.88
CA PRO A 36 -5.75 -12.43 11.96
C PRO A 36 -6.88 -11.51 12.43
N GLY A 37 -8.11 -11.75 11.98
CA GLY A 37 -9.29 -10.98 12.39
C GLY A 37 -9.66 -9.85 11.41
N PHE A 38 -10.23 -8.77 11.95
CA PHE A 38 -10.74 -7.63 11.18
C PHE A 38 -9.62 -6.65 10.83
N HIS A 39 -8.86 -6.98 9.80
CA HIS A 39 -7.76 -6.16 9.26
C HIS A 39 -7.84 -6.02 7.72
N PRO A 40 -8.95 -5.46 7.18
CA PRO A 40 -9.15 -5.29 5.75
C PRO A 40 -8.33 -4.14 5.15
N ASP A 41 -8.23 -4.13 3.82
CA ASP A 41 -7.62 -3.06 3.02
C ASP A 41 -6.21 -2.62 3.53
N PRO A 42 -5.26 -3.56 3.66
CA PRO A 42 -3.93 -3.31 4.18
C PRO A 42 -3.08 -2.52 3.19
N CYS A 43 -2.66 -1.31 3.56
CA CYS A 43 -1.68 -0.50 2.83
C CYS A 43 -0.31 -0.55 3.54
N LEU A 44 0.75 -0.90 2.79
CA LEU A 44 2.10 -1.11 3.32
C LEU A 44 3.02 0.07 2.97
N CYS A 45 3.48 0.77 3.98
CA CYS A 45 4.43 1.86 3.84
C CYS A 45 5.80 1.43 4.36
N ARG A 46 6.88 1.88 3.69
CA ARG A 46 8.24 1.70 4.19
C ARG A 46 8.91 3.04 4.44
N ALA A 47 9.45 3.22 5.64
CA ALA A 47 10.30 4.35 5.98
C ALA A 47 11.64 3.83 6.52
N GLY A 48 12.70 3.92 5.71
CA GLY A 48 14.02 3.41 6.08
C GLY A 48 14.05 1.87 6.17
N GLU A 49 14.32 1.36 7.37
CA GLU A 49 14.34 -0.08 7.68
C GLU A 49 13.02 -0.58 8.28
N ASP A 50 12.11 0.34 8.59
CA ASP A 50 10.83 0.06 9.23
C ASP A 50 9.70 -0.05 8.20
N TYR A 51 8.81 -1.00 8.44
CA TYR A 51 7.60 -1.25 7.67
C TYR A 51 6.38 -0.93 8.53
N TYR A 52 5.42 -0.24 7.94
CA TYR A 52 4.16 0.12 8.57
C TYR A 52 3.02 -0.41 7.74
N LEU A 53 2.02 -0.98 8.41
CA LEU A 53 0.80 -1.44 7.76
C LEU A 53 -0.39 -0.73 8.38
N VAL A 54 -1.24 -0.16 7.54
CA VAL A 54 -2.51 0.43 7.96
C VAL A 54 -3.68 -0.32 7.39
N THR A 55 -4.78 -0.44 8.14
CA THR A 55 -6.00 -1.13 7.71
C THR A 55 -7.24 -0.27 7.95
N SER A 56 -8.27 -0.48 7.13
CA SER A 56 -9.55 0.21 7.31
C SER A 56 -10.24 -0.24 8.61
N THR A 57 -10.99 0.68 9.23
CA THR A 57 -11.66 0.44 10.53
C THR A 57 -13.15 0.70 10.47
N PHE A 58 -13.66 1.21 9.34
CA PHE A 58 -15.06 1.50 9.13
C PHE A 58 -15.60 2.44 10.23
N ASN A 59 -16.66 2.06 10.93
CA ASN A 59 -17.28 2.83 11.99
C ASN A 59 -16.65 2.61 13.38
N TRP A 60 -15.49 1.93 13.46
CA TRP A 60 -14.73 1.75 14.69
C TRP A 60 -13.72 2.87 14.92
N LEU A 61 -13.54 3.23 16.20
CA LEU A 61 -12.58 4.22 16.67
C LEU A 61 -11.64 3.62 17.73
N PRO A 62 -10.35 4.02 17.78
CA PRO A 62 -9.66 4.95 16.87
C PRO A 62 -9.63 4.46 15.41
N GLY A 63 -9.74 5.40 14.46
CA GLY A 63 -9.81 5.10 13.04
C GLY A 63 -8.43 4.81 12.44
N VAL A 64 -8.37 3.98 11.40
CA VAL A 64 -7.14 3.48 10.77
C VAL A 64 -6.23 2.76 11.77
N SER A 65 -6.30 1.43 11.83
CA SER A 65 -5.39 0.64 12.68
C SER A 65 -3.98 0.68 12.11
N LEU A 66 -2.97 0.77 12.97
CA LEU A 66 -1.57 0.90 12.60
C LEU A 66 -0.75 -0.25 13.20
N TYR A 67 0.13 -0.81 12.37
CA TYR A 67 1.05 -1.87 12.75
C TYR A 67 2.47 -1.54 12.28
N HIS A 68 3.46 -2.02 13.02
CA HIS A 68 4.88 -1.89 12.70
C HIS A 68 5.56 -3.25 12.61
N SER A 69 6.54 -3.35 11.71
CA SER A 69 7.39 -4.52 11.55
C SER A 69 8.77 -4.12 11.00
N ARG A 70 9.78 -4.95 11.26
CA ARG A 70 11.11 -4.87 10.61
C ARG A 70 11.41 -6.05 9.70
N ASP A 71 10.62 -7.11 9.77
CA ASP A 71 10.85 -8.37 9.06
C ASP A 71 9.67 -8.81 8.19
N LEU A 72 8.55 -8.07 8.20
CA LEU A 72 7.29 -8.38 7.54
C LEU A 72 6.58 -9.64 8.05
N VAL A 73 7.12 -10.29 9.09
CA VAL A 73 6.61 -11.53 9.68
C VAL A 73 5.92 -11.24 11.00
N LEU A 74 6.61 -10.55 11.90
CA LEU A 74 6.07 -10.15 13.20
C LEU A 74 5.59 -8.71 13.13
N TRP A 75 4.36 -8.49 13.57
CA TRP A 75 3.69 -7.19 13.52
C TRP A 75 3.24 -6.78 14.92
N GLU A 76 3.70 -5.61 15.36
CA GLU A 76 3.26 -4.97 16.60
C GLU A 76 2.13 -3.99 16.28
N SER A 77 1.04 -4.02 17.04
CA SER A 77 -0.03 -3.01 16.92
C SER A 77 0.38 -1.75 17.67
N LEU A 78 0.31 -0.62 16.98
CA LEU A 78 0.53 0.72 17.55
C LEU A 78 -0.80 1.44 17.86
N GLY A 79 -1.93 0.73 17.82
CA GLY A 79 -3.26 1.31 18.02
C GLY A 79 -3.86 1.84 16.72
N GLY A 80 -4.44 3.05 16.75
CA GLY A 80 -5.03 3.69 15.57
C GLY A 80 -4.70 5.18 15.47
N ILE A 81 -4.68 5.68 14.24
CA ILE A 81 -4.16 7.02 13.91
C ILE A 81 -5.19 8.13 14.19
N LEU A 82 -6.48 7.87 13.93
CA LEU A 82 -7.53 8.89 13.93
C LEU A 82 -8.40 8.78 15.20
N ASP A 83 -8.04 9.51 16.25
CA ASP A 83 -8.73 9.48 17.54
C ASP A 83 -9.99 10.35 17.62
N LYS A 84 -10.11 11.37 16.74
CA LYS A 84 -11.14 12.43 16.83
C LYS A 84 -12.11 12.50 15.64
N LEU A 85 -12.49 11.37 15.04
CA LEU A 85 -13.53 11.39 13.99
C LEU A 85 -14.94 11.43 14.59
N ASP A 86 -15.80 12.28 14.03
CA ASP A 86 -17.24 12.22 14.30
C ASP A 86 -17.91 11.21 13.38
N LEU A 87 -18.12 9.99 13.88
CA LEU A 87 -18.78 8.91 13.14
C LEU A 87 -20.24 8.70 13.59
N ARG A 88 -20.84 9.65 14.33
CA ARG A 88 -22.23 9.52 14.77
C ARG A 88 -23.17 9.51 13.57
N GLY A 89 -24.06 8.51 13.52
CA GLY A 89 -25.02 8.34 12.43
C GLY A 89 -24.44 7.73 11.15
N ILE A 90 -23.14 7.42 11.12
CA ILE A 90 -22.54 6.63 10.04
C ILE A 90 -23.08 5.19 10.13
N PRO A 91 -23.56 4.60 9.02
CA PRO A 91 -24.09 3.24 9.03
C PRO A 91 -22.99 2.20 9.34
N GLU A 92 -23.42 1.01 9.76
CA GLU A 92 -22.52 -0.15 9.90
C GLU A 92 -21.78 -0.41 8.57
N SER A 93 -20.47 -0.61 8.61
CA SER A 93 -19.60 -0.72 7.40
C SER A 93 -19.47 0.59 6.57
N GLY A 94 -19.96 1.72 7.06
CA GLY A 94 -19.53 3.05 6.62
C GLY A 94 -18.27 3.50 7.37
N GLY A 95 -17.97 4.79 7.34
CA GLY A 95 -16.84 5.36 8.08
C GLY A 95 -15.53 5.19 7.32
N VAL A 96 -14.46 4.85 8.02
CA VAL A 96 -13.11 4.77 7.47
C VAL A 96 -12.95 3.57 6.55
N TRP A 97 -13.08 3.81 5.24
CA TRP A 97 -12.75 2.82 4.19
C TRP A 97 -11.24 2.78 3.90
N ALA A 98 -10.82 2.08 2.84
CA ALA A 98 -9.42 1.80 2.52
C ALA A 98 -8.52 3.05 2.64
N PRO A 99 -7.56 3.04 3.59
CA PRO A 99 -6.59 4.11 3.72
C PRO A 99 -5.38 3.88 2.78
N ASP A 100 -4.69 4.96 2.43
CA ASP A 100 -3.40 4.90 1.75
C ASP A 100 -2.37 5.69 2.56
N LEU A 101 -1.35 4.98 3.07
CA LEU A 101 -0.24 5.52 3.83
C LEU A 101 1.00 5.53 2.96
N THR A 102 1.61 6.70 2.82
CA THR A 102 2.86 6.88 2.09
C THR A 102 3.87 7.64 2.94
N HIS A 103 5.16 7.48 2.63
CA HIS A 103 6.22 8.23 3.28
C HIS A 103 7.09 8.90 2.22
N ALA A 104 7.12 10.23 2.25
CA ALA A 104 7.83 11.06 1.29
C ALA A 104 8.34 12.34 1.96
N ASN A 105 9.52 12.79 1.55
CA ASN A 105 10.14 14.02 2.04
C ASN A 105 10.31 14.07 3.59
N GLY A 106 10.51 12.91 4.22
CA GLY A 106 10.70 12.79 5.67
C GLY A 106 9.40 12.96 6.49
N GLU A 107 8.24 12.77 5.85
CA GLU A 107 6.94 12.86 6.47
C GLU A 107 6.04 11.69 6.00
N PHE A 108 5.18 11.21 6.88
CA PHE A 108 4.09 10.30 6.58
C PHE A 108 2.86 11.07 6.11
N TRP A 109 2.20 10.55 5.09
CA TRP A 109 1.01 11.10 4.49
C TRP A 109 -0.04 10.01 4.49
N LEU A 110 -1.16 10.25 5.16
CA LEU A 110 -2.29 9.35 5.21
C LEU A 110 -3.47 10.01 4.49
N VAL A 111 -3.94 9.38 3.42
CA VAL A 111 -5.24 9.69 2.85
C VAL A 111 -6.25 8.62 3.23
N TYR A 112 -7.47 9.05 3.54
CA TYR A 112 -8.53 8.15 3.97
C TYR A 112 -9.90 8.69 3.54
N SER A 113 -10.86 7.77 3.43
CA SER A 113 -12.26 8.05 3.10
C SER A 113 -13.14 7.93 4.33
N VAL A 114 -14.14 8.79 4.47
CA VAL A 114 -15.27 8.63 5.39
C VAL A 114 -16.54 8.39 4.58
N ALA A 115 -16.94 7.13 4.44
CA ALA A 115 -18.13 6.72 3.71
C ALA A 115 -19.40 6.95 4.55
N LYS A 116 -20.33 7.73 4.01
CA LYS A 116 -21.59 8.10 4.67
C LYS A 116 -22.75 7.25 4.19
N THR A 117 -22.70 6.75 2.96
CA THR A 117 -23.74 5.90 2.37
C THR A 117 -23.16 4.66 1.71
N LEU A 118 -23.85 3.53 1.89
CA LEU A 118 -23.42 2.22 1.36
C LEU A 118 -24.28 1.75 0.19
N SER A 119 -25.52 2.21 0.14
CA SER A 119 -26.56 1.75 -0.75
C SER A 119 -27.14 2.89 -1.58
N GLY A 120 -27.75 2.54 -2.70
CA GLY A 120 -28.39 3.49 -3.59
C GLY A 120 -27.50 3.84 -4.78
N ALA A 121 -27.88 4.92 -5.46
CA ALA A 121 -27.23 5.32 -6.70
C ALA A 121 -25.87 5.98 -6.49
N PHE A 122 -25.69 6.63 -5.35
CA PHE A 122 -24.49 7.40 -5.03
C PHE A 122 -23.66 6.69 -3.96
N LYS A 123 -22.38 7.03 -3.95
CA LYS A 123 -21.42 6.63 -2.92
C LYS A 123 -20.93 7.92 -2.27
N ASP A 124 -21.66 8.37 -1.26
CA ASP A 124 -21.32 9.61 -0.57
C ASP A 124 -20.14 9.33 0.37
N VAL A 125 -19.01 9.93 0.04
CA VAL A 125 -17.75 9.74 0.73
C VAL A 125 -17.01 11.07 0.77
N ASP A 126 -16.36 11.38 1.88
CA ASP A 126 -15.40 12.49 1.95
C ASP A 126 -13.99 11.92 2.08
N ASN A 127 -13.05 12.40 1.27
CA ASN A 127 -11.65 12.05 1.38
C ASN A 127 -10.88 13.13 2.14
N TYR A 128 -9.92 12.72 2.94
CA TYR A 128 -9.10 13.61 3.74
C TYR A 128 -7.62 13.26 3.60
N LEU A 129 -6.76 14.26 3.81
CA LEU A 129 -5.32 14.11 3.98
C LEU A 129 -4.91 14.58 5.37
N VAL A 130 -4.12 13.77 6.07
CA VAL A 130 -3.38 14.16 7.28
C VAL A 130 -1.91 13.79 7.14
N ARG A 131 -1.03 14.52 7.84
CA ARG A 131 0.42 14.34 7.74
C ARG A 131 1.09 14.35 9.11
N ALA A 132 2.19 13.61 9.25
CA ALA A 132 2.99 13.61 10.47
C ALA A 132 4.45 13.26 10.16
N ARG A 133 5.40 13.88 10.86
CA ARG A 133 6.83 13.53 10.76
C ARG A 133 7.16 12.21 11.44
N ASP A 134 6.37 11.85 12.45
CA ASP A 134 6.45 10.60 13.19
C ASP A 134 5.13 9.85 12.97
N ILE A 135 5.20 8.53 12.79
CA ILE A 135 4.02 7.70 12.51
C ILE A 135 3.02 7.70 13.68
N GLU A 136 3.49 7.89 14.90
CA GLU A 136 2.66 8.00 16.11
C GLU A 136 2.12 9.44 16.31
N GLY A 137 2.50 10.36 15.44
CA GLY A 137 2.03 11.74 15.43
C GLY A 137 2.95 12.75 16.13
N PRO A 138 2.47 13.98 16.40
CA PRO A 138 1.10 14.43 16.15
C PRO A 138 0.78 14.52 14.66
N TRP A 139 -0.40 14.04 14.29
CA TRP A 139 -0.97 14.19 12.95
C TRP A 139 -1.59 15.58 12.78
N SER A 140 -1.46 16.15 11.57
CA SER A 140 -2.03 17.45 11.23
C SER A 140 -3.56 17.43 11.28
N GLU A 141 -4.17 18.62 11.34
CA GLU A 141 -5.60 18.76 11.02
C GLU A 141 -5.90 18.24 9.60
N PRO A 142 -7.08 17.63 9.37
CA PRO A 142 -7.43 17.03 8.10
C PRO A 142 -7.73 18.06 7.02
N VAL A 143 -7.12 17.90 5.85
CA VAL A 143 -7.45 18.66 4.63
C VAL A 143 -8.49 17.87 3.83
N LEU A 144 -9.66 18.46 3.57
CA LEU A 144 -10.72 17.84 2.76
C LEU A 144 -10.31 17.82 1.27
N LEU A 145 -10.22 16.63 0.68
CA LEU A 145 -9.88 16.40 -0.73
C LEU A 145 -11.12 16.28 -1.64
N GLY A 146 -12.32 16.33 -1.05
CA GLY A 146 -13.60 16.23 -1.74
C GLY A 146 -14.17 14.81 -1.81
N ALA A 147 -15.18 14.62 -2.65
CA ALA A 147 -16.09 13.47 -2.62
C ALA A 147 -16.21 12.75 -3.98
N LYS A 148 -15.13 12.72 -4.78
CA LYS A 148 -15.17 12.26 -6.17
C LYS A 148 -15.12 10.73 -6.34
N GLY A 149 -14.82 10.00 -5.27
CA GLY A 149 -14.63 8.54 -5.24
C GLY A 149 -14.07 8.13 -3.89
N PHE A 150 -13.95 6.83 -3.63
CA PHE A 150 -13.33 6.26 -2.42
C PHE A 150 -11.95 5.66 -2.75
N ASP A 151 -11.35 4.91 -1.82
CA ASP A 151 -10.02 4.30 -1.98
C ASP A 151 -8.97 5.28 -2.54
N PRO A 152 -8.76 6.43 -1.87
CA PRO A 152 -7.82 7.44 -2.33
C PRO A 152 -6.41 6.85 -2.35
N CYS A 153 -5.72 7.01 -3.48
CA CYS A 153 -4.28 6.75 -3.56
C CYS A 153 -3.53 8.05 -3.79
N LEU A 154 -2.55 8.30 -2.92
CA LEU A 154 -1.68 9.46 -3.01
C LEU A 154 -0.37 9.08 -3.72
N VAL A 155 -0.08 9.77 -4.82
CA VAL A 155 1.16 9.56 -5.57
C VAL A 155 2.06 10.78 -5.48
N HIS A 156 3.29 10.58 -5.03
CA HIS A 156 4.30 11.63 -4.95
C HIS A 156 5.08 11.72 -6.27
N ALA A 157 4.66 12.62 -7.16
CA ALA A 157 5.40 12.90 -8.40
C ALA A 157 6.41 14.06 -8.20
N GLN A 158 7.33 14.22 -9.15
CA GLN A 158 8.41 15.22 -9.06
C GLN A 158 7.90 16.66 -9.10
N ASP A 159 6.78 16.89 -9.77
CA ASP A 159 6.17 18.20 -10.00
C ASP A 159 4.99 18.49 -9.07
N GLY A 160 4.59 17.54 -8.22
CA GLY A 160 3.48 17.69 -7.30
C GLY A 160 2.82 16.37 -6.94
N CYS A 161 1.93 16.39 -5.96
CA CYS A 161 1.16 15.21 -5.60
C CYS A 161 0.03 14.97 -6.61
N ARG A 162 -0.30 13.69 -6.82
CA ARG A 162 -1.48 13.27 -7.55
C ARG A 162 -2.41 12.49 -6.63
N LEU A 163 -3.71 12.64 -6.84
CA LEU A 163 -4.74 11.82 -6.21
C LEU A 163 -5.33 10.89 -7.25
N VAL A 164 -5.38 9.59 -6.98
CA VAL A 164 -6.03 8.60 -7.83
C VAL A 164 -7.28 8.10 -7.12
N LEU A 165 -8.40 8.06 -7.84
CA LEU A 165 -9.69 7.59 -7.33
C LEU A 165 -10.38 6.68 -8.37
N PRO A 166 -11.12 5.66 -7.93
CA PRO A 166 -12.10 4.97 -8.75
C PRO A 166 -13.21 5.92 -9.18
N GLN A 167 -13.59 5.83 -10.46
CA GLN A 167 -14.75 6.53 -10.97
C GLN A 167 -16.01 5.71 -10.70
N TRP A 168 -16.89 6.24 -9.86
CA TRP A 168 -18.24 5.73 -9.68
C TRP A 168 -19.21 6.42 -10.65
N ASP A 169 -19.86 5.64 -11.50
CA ASP A 169 -20.85 6.13 -12.46
C ASP A 169 -22.11 5.26 -12.41
N TRP A 170 -23.22 5.79 -11.91
CA TRP A 170 -24.45 5.00 -11.75
C TRP A 170 -25.34 4.97 -13.01
N ARG A 171 -24.97 5.70 -14.07
CA ARG A 171 -25.84 5.83 -15.24
C ARG A 171 -26.11 4.44 -15.86
N PRO A 172 -27.37 4.09 -16.16
CA PRO A 172 -27.75 2.78 -16.69
C PRO A 172 -27.49 2.71 -18.20
N LEU A 173 -26.24 2.90 -18.60
CA LEU A 173 -25.82 2.83 -20.00
C LEU A 173 -25.55 1.37 -20.38
N GLU A 174 -25.86 0.99 -21.61
CA GLU A 174 -25.56 -0.36 -22.11
C GLU A 174 -24.03 -0.56 -22.20
N GLY A 175 -23.53 -1.71 -21.75
CA GLY A 175 -22.10 -2.02 -21.75
C GLY A 175 -21.26 -1.24 -20.73
N HIS A 176 -21.90 -0.52 -19.80
CA HIS A 176 -21.24 0.33 -18.81
C HIS A 176 -21.12 -0.34 -17.44
N TYR A 177 -19.95 -0.19 -16.83
CA TYR A 177 -19.70 -0.63 -15.46
C TYR A 177 -19.77 0.54 -14.48
N LYS A 178 -20.36 0.31 -13.31
CA LYS A 178 -20.47 1.34 -12.28
C LYS A 178 -19.12 1.79 -11.75
N PHE A 179 -18.20 0.84 -11.62
CA PHE A 179 -16.78 1.11 -11.42
C PHE A 179 -16.15 1.30 -12.78
N ASN A 180 -16.16 2.55 -13.24
CA ASN A 180 -15.79 2.91 -14.59
C ASN A 180 -14.32 3.34 -14.63
N GLY A 181 -13.41 2.51 -14.10
CA GLY A 181 -11.97 2.75 -14.10
C GLY A 181 -11.47 3.78 -13.11
N LEU A 182 -10.21 4.19 -13.31
CA LEU A 182 -9.45 5.03 -12.39
C LEU A 182 -9.09 6.35 -13.03
N LEU A 183 -9.32 7.42 -12.26
CA LEU A 183 -8.98 8.79 -12.62
C LEU A 183 -7.85 9.29 -11.75
N ILE A 184 -6.90 10.00 -12.36
CA ILE A 184 -5.86 10.75 -11.67
C ILE A 184 -6.16 12.24 -11.73
N TYR A 185 -5.81 12.95 -10.66
CA TYR A 185 -5.97 14.39 -10.51
C TYR A 185 -4.66 15.00 -10.01
N ASP A 186 -4.29 16.16 -10.55
CA ASP A 186 -3.34 17.04 -9.87
C ASP A 186 -3.94 17.45 -8.51
N LEU A 187 -3.14 17.41 -7.45
CA LEU A 187 -3.60 17.72 -6.09
C LEU A 187 -2.79 18.86 -5.46
N ASP A 188 -3.47 19.95 -5.09
CA ASP A 188 -2.95 20.91 -4.12
C ASP A 188 -3.23 20.39 -2.71
N VAL A 189 -2.20 19.85 -2.08
CA VAL A 189 -2.26 19.22 -0.75
C VAL A 189 -2.58 20.20 0.39
N ASN A 190 -2.45 21.51 0.17
CA ASN A 190 -2.76 22.51 1.21
C ASN A 190 -4.23 22.91 1.20
N THR A 191 -4.87 22.89 0.02
CA THR A 191 -6.26 23.32 -0.15
C THR A 191 -7.22 22.16 -0.43
N GLY A 192 -6.70 20.98 -0.77
CA GLY A 192 -7.46 19.81 -1.21
C GLY A 192 -8.07 19.96 -2.61
N LYS A 193 -7.76 21.05 -3.32
CA LYS A 193 -8.28 21.29 -4.67
C LYS A 193 -7.60 20.37 -5.66
N THR A 194 -8.41 19.89 -6.60
CA THR A 194 -7.97 19.02 -7.69
C THR A 194 -8.12 19.71 -9.04
N GLY A 195 -7.23 19.37 -9.98
CA GLY A 195 -7.37 19.74 -11.40
C GLY A 195 -8.43 18.91 -12.12
N ASP A 196 -8.42 18.97 -13.45
CA ASP A 196 -9.29 18.13 -14.29
C ASP A 196 -8.83 16.66 -14.24
N PRO A 197 -9.78 15.70 -14.24
CA PRO A 197 -9.43 14.28 -14.22
C PRO A 197 -8.80 13.83 -15.53
N VAL A 198 -7.78 12.98 -15.42
CA VAL A 198 -7.29 12.16 -16.54
C VAL A 198 -7.59 10.70 -16.24
N ARG A 199 -8.14 9.98 -17.21
CA ARG A 199 -8.37 8.54 -17.10
C ARG A 199 -7.08 7.78 -17.37
N ILE A 200 -6.63 7.01 -16.39
CA ILE A 200 -5.35 6.29 -16.46
C ILE A 200 -5.50 4.79 -16.62
N PHE A 201 -6.66 4.22 -16.27
CA PHE A 201 -6.92 2.79 -16.37
C PHE A 201 -8.42 2.54 -16.44
N ASP A 202 -8.87 1.62 -17.30
CA ASP A 202 -10.29 1.27 -17.40
C ASP A 202 -10.65 0.12 -16.47
N HIS A 203 -10.10 -1.06 -16.76
CA HIS A 203 -10.27 -2.32 -16.05
C HIS A 203 -9.69 -3.42 -16.94
N THR A 204 -9.55 -4.64 -16.44
CA THR A 204 -9.12 -5.79 -17.25
C THR A 204 -10.25 -6.41 -18.09
N GLY A 205 -11.50 -5.99 -17.86
CA GLY A 205 -12.69 -6.46 -18.60
C GLY A 205 -13.31 -7.75 -18.06
N ASP A 206 -12.71 -8.36 -17.04
CA ASP A 206 -13.25 -9.53 -16.35
C ASP A 206 -14.46 -9.16 -15.48
N THR A 207 -15.53 -9.95 -15.55
CA THR A 207 -16.76 -9.71 -14.78
C THR A 207 -16.79 -10.50 -13.46
N PRO A 208 -17.28 -9.90 -12.35
CA PRO A 208 -17.76 -8.52 -12.22
C PRO A 208 -16.59 -7.52 -12.28
N CYS A 209 -16.81 -6.39 -12.97
CA CYS A 209 -15.85 -5.32 -13.09
C CYS A 209 -16.10 -4.30 -11.97
N VAL A 210 -15.24 -4.37 -10.95
CA VAL A 210 -15.25 -3.55 -9.74
C VAL A 210 -13.85 -3.01 -9.55
N CYS A 211 -13.40 -2.15 -10.47
CA CYS A 211 -12.04 -1.59 -10.45
C CYS A 211 -11.92 -0.54 -9.35
N GLU A 212 -11.22 -0.86 -8.28
CA GLU A 212 -11.08 -0.05 -7.07
C GLU A 212 -9.68 -0.23 -6.43
N GLY A 213 -9.46 0.30 -5.21
CA GLY A 213 -8.21 0.12 -4.48
C GLY A 213 -6.92 0.40 -5.28
N PRO A 214 -6.81 1.56 -5.97
CA PRO A 214 -5.61 1.87 -6.75
C PRO A 214 -4.40 2.05 -5.83
N HIS A 215 -3.22 1.62 -6.28
CA HIS A 215 -1.94 2.01 -5.69
C HIS A 215 -0.90 2.12 -6.80
N ILE A 216 -0.11 3.19 -6.81
CA ILE A 216 0.92 3.42 -7.84
C ILE A 216 2.30 3.45 -7.20
N MET A 217 3.22 2.66 -7.76
CA MET A 217 4.62 2.63 -7.34
C MET A 217 5.55 2.84 -8.54
N GLU A 218 6.58 3.69 -8.38
CA GLU A 218 7.66 3.82 -9.36
C GLU A 218 8.72 2.75 -9.12
N HIS A 219 9.13 2.08 -10.19
CA HIS A 219 10.22 1.13 -10.14
C HIS A 219 10.91 1.02 -11.50
N ASP A 220 12.21 1.31 -11.52
CA ASP A 220 13.09 1.23 -12.70
C ASP A 220 12.54 1.99 -13.93
N GLY A 221 12.03 3.21 -13.70
CA GLY A 221 11.52 4.08 -14.76
C GLY A 221 10.17 3.64 -15.34
N TRP A 222 9.42 2.83 -14.59
CA TRP A 222 8.04 2.47 -14.85
C TRP A 222 7.19 2.80 -13.63
N PHE A 223 5.96 3.23 -13.87
CA PHE A 223 4.92 3.29 -12.85
C PHE A 223 4.08 2.03 -12.94
N TYR A 224 4.00 1.28 -11.85
CA TYR A 224 3.14 0.12 -11.73
C TYR A 224 1.90 0.51 -10.94
N LEU A 225 0.74 0.33 -11.55
CA LEU A 225 -0.56 0.44 -10.92
C LEU A 225 -1.00 -0.94 -10.48
N LEU A 226 -1.28 -1.10 -9.19
CA LEU A 226 -2.07 -2.20 -8.66
C LEU A 226 -3.49 -1.70 -8.43
N ALA A 227 -4.47 -2.54 -8.72
CA ALA A 227 -5.88 -2.25 -8.45
C ALA A 227 -6.59 -3.53 -8.03
N ALA A 228 -7.63 -3.39 -7.21
CA ALA A 228 -8.56 -4.48 -6.91
C ALA A 228 -9.62 -4.57 -8.01
N GLU A 229 -10.02 -5.80 -8.34
CA GLU A 229 -11.17 -6.08 -9.18
C GLU A 229 -12.01 -7.24 -8.64
N GLY A 230 -13.23 -7.42 -9.16
CA GLY A 230 -14.11 -8.53 -8.79
C GLY A 230 -14.97 -8.30 -7.54
N GLY A 231 -14.75 -7.18 -6.85
CA GLY A 231 -15.35 -6.84 -5.57
C GLY A 231 -14.75 -7.66 -4.43
N THR A 232 -15.01 -7.28 -3.19
CA THR A 232 -14.43 -7.87 -1.96
C THR A 232 -14.97 -9.27 -1.61
N GLY A 233 -15.77 -9.88 -2.48
CA GLY A 233 -16.31 -11.23 -2.33
C GLY A 233 -15.44 -12.32 -2.97
N VAL A 234 -16.06 -13.44 -3.35
CA VAL A 234 -15.36 -14.62 -3.89
C VAL A 234 -14.59 -14.40 -5.20
N ASN A 235 -14.94 -13.34 -5.94
CA ASN A 235 -14.32 -12.99 -7.22
C ASN A 235 -13.15 -12.02 -7.07
N HIS A 236 -12.79 -11.64 -5.84
CA HIS A 236 -11.74 -10.66 -5.57
C HIS A 236 -10.42 -11.09 -6.19
N ARG A 237 -9.74 -10.11 -6.77
CA ARG A 237 -8.46 -10.29 -7.43
C ARG A 237 -7.69 -8.98 -7.45
N THR A 238 -6.37 -9.06 -7.46
CA THR A 238 -5.51 -7.92 -7.73
C THR A 238 -5.02 -7.98 -9.17
N VAL A 239 -5.19 -6.88 -9.89
CA VAL A 239 -4.69 -6.70 -11.25
C VAL A 239 -3.51 -5.74 -11.22
N VAL A 240 -2.63 -5.86 -12.20
CA VAL A 240 -1.52 -4.93 -12.39
C VAL A 240 -1.54 -4.35 -13.79
N ALA A 241 -1.17 -3.09 -13.90
CA ALA A 241 -0.94 -2.38 -15.14
C ALA A 241 0.32 -1.49 -14.98
N ARG A 242 0.89 -1.00 -16.09
CA ARG A 242 2.06 -0.10 -16.01
C ARG A 242 2.03 1.01 -17.05
N SER A 243 2.68 2.12 -16.74
CA SER A 243 2.89 3.24 -17.65
C SER A 243 4.31 3.78 -17.52
N ARG A 244 4.81 4.46 -18.56
CA ARG A 244 6.06 5.24 -18.50
C ARG A 244 5.86 6.62 -17.88
N THR A 245 4.62 7.11 -17.81
CA THR A 245 4.25 8.40 -17.23
C THR A 245 3.17 8.20 -16.18
N VAL A 246 3.29 8.89 -15.05
CA VAL A 246 2.43 8.69 -13.87
C VAL A 246 0.93 8.90 -14.18
N ASP A 247 0.65 9.84 -15.09
CA ASP A 247 -0.65 10.28 -15.58
C ASP A 247 -0.97 9.76 -17.00
N GLY A 248 -0.11 8.89 -17.54
CA GLY A 248 -0.39 8.18 -18.79
C GLY A 248 -1.39 7.05 -18.61
N TYR A 249 -1.82 6.48 -19.72
CA TYR A 249 -2.62 5.26 -19.70
C TYR A 249 -1.76 4.06 -19.29
N TYR A 250 -2.26 3.26 -18.35
CA TYR A 250 -1.58 2.09 -17.82
C TYR A 250 -1.98 0.85 -18.62
N GLU A 251 -1.01 0.25 -19.30
CA GLU A 251 -1.20 -0.99 -20.04
C GLU A 251 -1.35 -2.16 -19.06
N PRO A 252 -2.45 -2.94 -19.11
CA PRO A 252 -2.65 -4.08 -18.23
C PRO A 252 -1.62 -5.17 -18.45
N MET A 253 -1.17 -5.82 -17.37
CA MET A 253 -0.31 -6.99 -17.44
C MET A 253 -1.00 -8.11 -18.26
N PRO A 254 -0.33 -8.66 -19.29
CA PRO A 254 -0.83 -9.83 -19.99
C PRO A 254 -1.04 -11.01 -19.04
N GLY A 255 -2.26 -11.54 -19.01
CA GLY A 255 -2.62 -12.67 -18.16
C GLY A 255 -2.91 -12.31 -16.71
N ASN A 256 -3.34 -11.07 -16.45
CA ASN A 256 -4.07 -10.72 -15.23
C ASN A 256 -5.16 -11.76 -14.89
N PRO A 257 -5.54 -11.91 -13.61
CA PRO A 257 -5.04 -11.17 -12.44
C PRO A 257 -3.66 -11.64 -11.94
N LEU A 258 -2.96 -10.78 -11.19
CA LEU A 258 -1.72 -11.14 -10.49
C LEU A 258 -1.97 -12.12 -9.35
N VAL A 259 -3.01 -11.87 -8.54
CA VAL A 259 -3.43 -12.77 -7.45
C VAL A 259 -4.95 -12.88 -7.42
N SER A 260 -5.47 -14.09 -7.26
CA SER A 260 -6.89 -14.37 -7.02
C SER A 260 -7.06 -15.74 -6.36
N ALA A 261 -8.07 -15.87 -5.49
CA ALA A 261 -8.50 -17.16 -4.94
C ALA A 261 -9.75 -17.73 -5.64
N ALA A 262 -10.33 -17.00 -6.62
CA ALA A 262 -11.64 -17.34 -7.22
C ALA A 262 -11.69 -18.71 -7.92
N ARG A 263 -10.54 -19.28 -8.30
CA ARG A 263 -10.43 -20.56 -9.01
C ARG A 263 -9.77 -21.67 -8.18
N ALA A 264 -9.49 -21.45 -6.89
CA ALA A 264 -8.88 -22.46 -6.03
C ALA A 264 -9.95 -23.42 -5.49
N VAL A 265 -9.80 -24.73 -5.79
CA VAL A 265 -10.78 -25.78 -5.43
C VAL A 265 -10.41 -26.51 -4.12
N THR A 266 -9.35 -26.14 -3.39
CA THR A 266 -8.85 -26.96 -2.27
C THR A 266 -8.54 -26.21 -0.97
N ALA A 267 -9.23 -26.67 0.10
CA ALA A 267 -8.94 -26.65 1.55
C ALA A 267 -8.81 -25.25 2.22
N THR A 268 -9.70 -24.77 3.08
CA THR A 268 -10.50 -25.42 4.13
C THR A 268 -11.89 -24.78 4.26
N TRP A 269 -12.95 -25.49 3.86
CA TRP A 269 -14.35 -25.05 4.00
C TRP A 269 -15.12 -25.84 5.08
N SER A 270 -14.44 -26.59 5.94
CA SER A 270 -15.07 -27.42 6.98
C SER A 270 -14.71 -26.96 8.39
N ARG A 271 -15.49 -25.99 8.90
CA ARG A 271 -15.85 -25.66 10.30
C ARG A 271 -15.78 -24.15 10.54
N GLY A 272 -16.94 -23.50 10.58
CA GLY A 272 -17.10 -22.10 11.01
C GLY A 272 -17.15 -21.13 9.84
N ARG A 273 -18.26 -20.39 9.75
CA ARG A 273 -18.49 -19.36 8.73
C ARG A 273 -17.59 -18.15 9.00
N THR A 274 -16.62 -17.91 8.12
CA THR A 274 -16.04 -16.59 7.82
C THR A 274 -15.30 -16.71 6.50
N ALA A 275 -15.52 -15.75 5.59
CA ALA A 275 -14.78 -15.64 4.34
C ALA A 275 -13.32 -15.27 4.65
N LEU A 276 -12.50 -16.28 4.99
CA LEU A 276 -11.06 -16.15 5.14
C LEU A 276 -10.41 -16.46 3.79
N GLY A 277 -9.71 -15.46 3.23
CA GLY A 277 -8.81 -15.66 2.10
C GLY A 277 -9.14 -14.88 0.84
N THR A 278 -9.57 -13.62 0.96
CA THR A 278 -9.37 -12.66 -0.13
C THR A 278 -7.88 -12.36 -0.20
N PRO A 279 -7.20 -12.55 -1.34
CA PRO A 279 -5.80 -12.15 -1.46
C PRO A 279 -5.74 -10.64 -1.42
N VAL A 280 -5.31 -10.09 -0.29
CA VAL A 280 -5.07 -8.66 -0.18
C VAL A 280 -3.59 -8.42 -0.40
N ILE A 281 -3.26 -7.77 -1.52
CA ILE A 281 -1.89 -7.33 -1.78
C ILE A 281 -1.77 -5.94 -1.22
N SER A 282 -0.93 -5.79 -0.20
CA SER A 282 -0.42 -4.48 0.19
C SER A 282 0.70 -4.07 -0.75
N VAL A 283 0.64 -2.85 -1.26
CA VAL A 283 1.70 -2.29 -2.10
C VAL A 283 2.74 -1.63 -1.22
N LEU A 284 4.02 -1.95 -1.43
CA LEU A 284 5.12 -1.26 -0.77
C LEU A 284 5.31 0.13 -1.41
N ALA A 285 4.76 1.18 -0.80
CA ALA A 285 5.09 2.54 -1.16
C ALA A 285 6.43 2.92 -0.49
N ALA A 286 7.50 2.97 -1.29
CA ALA A 286 8.77 3.56 -0.87
C ALA A 286 9.15 4.64 -1.88
N CYS A 287 8.88 5.90 -1.56
CA CYS A 287 9.35 7.00 -2.39
C CYS A 287 10.88 7.10 -2.26
N ARG A 288 11.60 6.69 -3.31
CA ARG A 288 12.99 7.14 -3.46
C ARG A 288 12.95 8.64 -3.69
N GLY A 289 13.74 9.40 -2.94
CA GLY A 289 13.93 10.84 -3.18
C GLY A 289 14.27 11.10 -4.66
N PRO A 290 13.99 12.31 -5.18
CA PRO A 290 14.00 12.60 -6.60
C PRO A 290 15.33 12.21 -7.25
N ARG A 291 15.30 11.24 -8.16
CA ARG A 291 16.34 11.08 -9.18
C ARG A 291 15.95 11.95 -10.38
N PRO A 292 16.78 12.91 -10.81
CA PRO A 292 16.48 13.70 -11.99
C PRO A 292 16.41 12.78 -13.21
N VAL A 293 15.23 12.61 -13.80
CA VAL A 293 15.06 11.95 -15.09
C VAL A 293 15.31 13.03 -16.15
N ARG A 294 16.39 12.87 -16.91
CA ARG A 294 16.68 13.73 -18.06
C ARG A 294 15.57 13.55 -19.08
N SER A 295 14.96 14.66 -19.52
CA SER A 295 14.16 14.68 -20.73
C SER A 295 15.00 14.18 -21.91
N VAL A 296 14.40 13.35 -22.76
CA VAL A 296 15.05 12.80 -23.94
C VAL A 296 15.30 13.94 -24.93
N ALA A 297 16.53 14.42 -24.97
CA ALA A 297 17.10 15.13 -26.11
C ALA A 297 18.31 14.33 -26.61
N SER A 298 18.31 13.99 -27.90
CA SER A 298 19.27 13.14 -28.62
C SER A 298 20.71 13.74 -28.65
N PRO A 299 21.75 12.96 -29.02
CA PRO A 299 22.90 12.74 -28.16
C PRO A 299 24.05 13.70 -28.39
N ARG A 300 24.77 14.02 -27.31
CA ARG A 300 26.21 14.31 -27.36
C ARG A 300 26.96 13.49 -26.32
N SER A 301 28.04 12.89 -26.79
CA SER A 301 29.00 12.04 -26.12
C SER A 301 29.65 12.69 -24.90
N SER A 302 29.78 11.94 -23.81
CA SER A 302 31.06 11.70 -23.12
C SER A 302 30.82 10.77 -21.92
N ALA A 303 31.73 9.81 -21.77
CA ALA A 303 31.75 8.83 -20.70
C ALA A 303 32.22 9.45 -19.37
N SER A 304 31.66 9.00 -18.25
CA SER A 304 32.43 8.76 -17.04
C SER A 304 31.74 7.71 -16.17
N SER A 305 32.57 6.79 -15.69
CA SER A 305 32.27 5.62 -14.88
C SER A 305 32.02 5.99 -13.42
N GLY A 306 30.97 5.44 -12.83
CA GLY A 306 30.76 5.42 -11.38
C GLY A 306 29.89 4.21 -11.02
N SER A 307 30.54 3.09 -10.68
CA SER A 307 29.85 1.90 -10.19
C SER A 307 29.43 2.13 -8.73
N THR A 308 28.13 2.20 -8.47
CA THR A 308 27.58 1.97 -7.13
C THR A 308 26.87 0.63 -7.12
N ASP A 309 27.43 -0.26 -6.31
CA ASP A 309 27.07 -1.65 -6.11
C ASP A 309 25.68 -1.74 -5.47
N GLY A 310 24.65 -1.91 -6.30
CA GLY A 310 23.26 -2.08 -5.88
C GLY A 310 22.99 -3.52 -5.49
N ARG A 311 23.21 -3.87 -4.22
CA ARG A 311 22.83 -5.19 -3.69
C ARG A 311 21.32 -5.38 -3.76
N VAL A 312 20.90 -6.36 -4.56
CA VAL A 312 19.52 -6.83 -4.70
C VAL A 312 19.19 -7.75 -3.52
N TRP A 313 18.28 -7.34 -2.64
CA TRP A 313 17.68 -8.24 -1.67
C TRP A 313 16.61 -9.09 -2.37
N ARG A 314 16.91 -10.37 -2.61
CA ARG A 314 15.94 -11.37 -3.03
C ARG A 314 15.17 -11.84 -1.79
N ALA A 315 13.92 -11.44 -1.65
CA ALA A 315 12.99 -12.17 -0.78
C ALA A 315 12.65 -13.49 -1.49
N ALA A 316 13.30 -14.58 -1.07
CA ALA A 316 13.00 -15.92 -1.54
C ALA A 316 11.74 -16.44 -0.83
N ALA A 317 10.55 -16.14 -1.37
CA ALA A 317 9.33 -16.82 -0.98
C ALA A 317 9.33 -18.22 -1.59
N THR A 318 9.80 -19.22 -0.83
CA THR A 318 9.65 -20.64 -1.20
C THR A 318 8.52 -21.27 -0.39
N ASN A 319 7.31 -21.11 -0.92
CA ASN A 319 6.29 -22.14 -0.85
C ASN A 319 5.74 -22.28 -2.27
N ARG A 320 5.42 -23.50 -2.71
CA ARG A 320 4.92 -23.79 -4.06
C ARG A 320 3.59 -23.07 -4.30
N VAL A 321 3.66 -21.80 -4.73
CA VAL A 321 2.56 -21.07 -5.34
C VAL A 321 2.43 -21.59 -6.79
N PRO A 322 1.23 -21.97 -7.26
CA PRO A 322 1.09 -22.55 -8.61
C PRO A 322 1.49 -21.53 -9.69
N SER A 323 2.62 -21.71 -10.37
CA SER A 323 3.02 -21.13 -11.68
C SER A 323 2.88 -19.61 -11.99
N TYR A 324 2.35 -18.75 -11.12
CA TYR A 324 2.18 -17.30 -11.36
C TYR A 324 3.48 -16.48 -11.58
N PRO A 325 4.66 -16.78 -11.00
CA PRO A 325 5.81 -15.86 -11.02
C PRO A 325 6.45 -15.61 -12.41
N ARG A 326 6.31 -16.52 -13.37
CA ARG A 326 7.08 -16.45 -14.63
C ARG A 326 6.59 -15.36 -15.58
N ARG A 327 5.27 -15.11 -15.64
CA ARG A 327 4.69 -14.12 -16.56
C ARG A 327 5.00 -12.70 -16.12
N TRP A 328 4.81 -12.41 -14.82
CA TRP A 328 5.17 -11.14 -14.19
C TRP A 328 6.63 -10.77 -14.42
N ALA A 329 7.57 -11.67 -14.07
CA ALA A 329 9.00 -11.41 -14.23
C ALA A 329 9.37 -11.05 -15.67
N SER A 330 8.85 -11.81 -16.65
CA SER A 330 9.11 -11.56 -18.07
C SER A 330 8.49 -10.26 -18.59
N TRP A 331 7.38 -9.80 -18.01
CA TRP A 331 6.73 -8.55 -18.40
C TRP A 331 7.45 -7.36 -17.80
N ARG A 332 7.84 -7.45 -16.52
CA ARG A 332 8.64 -6.43 -15.81
C ARG A 332 9.99 -6.15 -16.49
N GLU A 333 10.65 -7.16 -17.03
CA GLU A 333 11.97 -7.04 -17.68
C GLU A 333 11.93 -6.43 -19.09
N ARG A 334 10.74 -6.34 -19.73
CA ARG A 334 10.54 -5.75 -21.06
C ARG A 334 10.13 -4.29 -20.96
#